data_AF-A0A7G2M104-F1
#
_entry.id   AF-A0A7G2M104-F1
#
_cell.length_a   1.000
_cell.length_b   1.000
_cell.length_c   1.000
_cell.angle_alpha   90.00
_cell.angle_beta   90.00
_cell.angle_gamma   90.00
#
_symmetry.space_group_name_H-M   'P 1'
#
loop_
_entity.id
_entity.type
_entity.pdbx_description
1 polymer ?
#
loop_
_entity_poly.entity_id
_entity_poly.type
_entity_poly.pdbx_seq_one_letter_code
_entity_poly.pdbx_strand_id
1 'polypeptide(L)' 'VDVFDGEPLTDPNDPLLSHPKLIATPHIGFVTEDEFDKQFADIFEQVNAYAAGAPIHMINPSVYAP' A
#
# COMPACT_ATOMS: atom_id res chain seq x y z
N VAL A 1 -4.73 7.22 14.54
CA VAL A 1 -3.75 7.06 13.44
C VAL A 1 -4.05 5.78 12.73
N ASP A 2 -3.77 5.72 11.43
CA ASP A 2 -3.99 4.51 10.64
C ASP A 2 -2.68 3.79 10.30
N VAL A 3 -1.53 4.40 10.56
CA VAL A 3 -0.22 3.86 10.22
C VAL A 3 0.70 3.84 11.44
N PHE A 4 1.61 2.87 11.46
CA PHE A 4 2.66 2.72 12.46
C PHE A 4 4.02 2.49 11.78
N ASP A 5 5.12 2.76 12.49
CA ASP A 5 6.48 2.59 11.94
C ASP A 5 6.81 1.12 11.63
N GLY A 6 6.27 0.19 12.43
CA GLY A 6 6.42 -1.25 12.26
C GLY A 6 5.05 -1.93 12.18
N GLU A 7 4.83 -2.66 11.09
CA GLU A 7 3.55 -3.32 10.81
C GLU A 7 3.76 -4.80 10.44
N PRO A 8 2.86 -5.71 10.84
CA PRO A 8 1.68 -5.47 11.68
C PRO A 8 2.07 -5.23 13.15
N LEU A 9 1.49 -4.20 13.76
CA LEU A 9 1.71 -3.92 15.18
C LEU A 9 0.88 -4.87 16.04
N THR A 10 1.54 -5.73 16.81
CA THR A 10 0.90 -6.80 17.59
C THR A 10 1.26 -6.78 19.09
N ASP A 11 2.24 -5.96 19.50
CA ASP A 11 2.61 -5.82 20.92
C ASP A 11 1.56 -4.98 21.67
N PRO A 12 0.82 -5.55 22.64
CA PRO A 12 -0.16 -4.81 23.42
C PRO A 12 0.45 -3.74 24.34
N ASN A 13 1.77 -3.78 24.58
CA ASN A 13 2.48 -2.80 25.39
C ASN A 13 3.08 -1.66 24.55
N ASP A 14 2.84 -1.63 23.24
CA ASP A 14 3.29 -0.53 22.41
C ASP A 14 2.76 0.82 22.96
N PRO A 15 3.62 1.85 23.13
CA PRO A 15 3.22 3.10 23.75
C PRO A 15 2.12 3.87 23.02
N LEU A 16 2.04 3.73 21.69
CA LEU A 16 0.99 4.36 20.89
C LEU A 16 -0.28 3.52 20.95
N LEU A 17 -0.20 2.22 20.70
CA LEU A 17 -1.36 1.32 20.70
C LEU A 17 -2.08 1.29 22.06
N SER A 18 -1.34 1.35 23.15
CA SER A 18 -1.87 1.37 24.53
C SER A 18 -2.27 2.77 25.02
N HIS A 19 -2.07 3.82 24.22
CA HIS A 19 -2.29 5.20 24.67
C HIS A 19 -3.80 5.50 24.85
N PRO A 20 -4.23 5.97 26.04
CA PRO A 20 -5.66 6.09 26.38
C PRO A 20 -6.42 7.17 25.60
N LYS A 21 -5.71 8.02 24.84
CA LYS A 21 -6.30 9.09 24.01
C LYS A 21 -6.05 8.89 22.52
N LEU A 22 -5.57 7.73 22.11
CA LEU A 22 -5.34 7.40 20.72
C LEU A 22 -6.42 6.44 20.24
N ILE A 23 -7.02 6.76 19.10
CA ILE A 23 -7.79 5.78 18.31
C ILE A 23 -6.87 5.34 17.17
N ALA A 24 -6.58 4.05 17.13
CA ALA A 24 -5.77 3.43 16.09
C ALA A 24 -6.64 2.57 15.17
N THR A 25 -6.29 2.53 13.89
CA THR A 25 -6.84 1.62 12.89
C THR A 25 -5.69 0.87 12.21
N PRO A 26 -5.87 -0.40 11.82
CA PRO A 26 -4.78 -1.25 11.35
C PRO A 26 -4.51 -1.06 9.84
N HIS A 27 -4.08 0.13 9.43
CA HIS A 27 -3.75 0.47 8.05
C HIS A 27 -4.88 0.16 7.05
N ILE A 28 -6.10 0.57 7.41
CA ILE A 28 -7.32 0.30 6.64
C ILE A 28 -7.79 1.52 5.82
N GLY A 29 -6.99 2.59 5.73
CA GLY A 29 -7.36 3.82 5.02
C GLY A 29 -7.73 3.62 3.55
N PHE A 30 -7.20 2.57 2.90
CA PHE A 30 -7.53 2.19 1.52
C PHE A 30 -8.32 0.88 1.42
N VAL A 31 -8.71 0.26 2.54
CA VAL A 31 -9.35 -1.06 2.54
C VAL A 31 -10.85 -0.90 2.30
N THR A 32 -11.20 -0.77 1.03
CA THR A 32 -12.58 -0.78 0.54
C THR A 32 -12.68 -1.64 -0.72
N GLU A 33 -13.86 -2.16 -1.01
CA GLU A 33 -14.11 -2.96 -2.23
C GLU A 33 -13.80 -2.15 -3.50
N ASP A 34 -14.35 -0.95 -3.62
CA ASP A 34 -14.12 -0.05 -4.76
C ASP A 34 -12.63 0.26 -4.99
N GLU A 35 -11.88 0.51 -3.91
CA GLU A 35 -10.45 0.81 -4.01
C GLU A 35 -9.65 -0.44 -4.39
N PHE A 36 -10.03 -1.62 -3.90
CA PHE A 36 -9.39 -2.87 -4.31
C PHE A 36 -9.63 -3.16 -5.78
N ASP A 37 -10.87 -3.05 -6.26
CA ASP A 37 -11.20 -3.27 -7.66
C ASP A 37 -10.37 -2.36 -8.57
N LYS A 38 -10.26 -1.08 -8.21
CA LYS A 38 -9.46 -0.10 -8.95
C LYS A 38 -7.96 -0.41 -8.89
N GLN A 39 -7.39 -0.50 -7.70
CA GLN A 39 -5.94 -0.64 -7.54
C GLN A 39 -5.44 -1.94 -8.17
N PHE A 40 -6.12 -3.06 -7.94
CA PHE A 40 -5.70 -4.34 -8.52
C PHE A 40 -5.84 -4.36 -10.04
N ALA A 41 -6.90 -3.76 -10.61
CA ALA A 41 -7.00 -3.61 -12.06
C ALA A 41 -5.82 -2.84 -12.65
N ASP A 42 -5.51 -1.66 -12.09
CA ASP A 42 -4.40 -0.80 -12.53
C ASP A 42 -3.03 -1.51 -12.37
N ILE A 43 -2.83 -2.26 -11.28
CA ILE A 43 -1.61 -3.05 -11.05
C ILE A 43 -1.44 -4.15 -12.09
N PHE A 44 -2.50 -4.91 -12.39
CA PHE A 44 -2.41 -5.96 -13.40
C PHE A 44 -2.17 -5.41 -14.80
N GLU A 45 -2.76 -4.26 -15.14
CA GLU A 45 -2.47 -3.58 -16.40
C GLU A 45 -0.98 -3.20 -16.51
N GLN A 46 -0.40 -2.64 -15.44
CA GLN A 46 1.02 -2.30 -15.38
C GLN A 46 1.93 -3.51 -15.57
N VAL A 47 1.64 -4.64 -14.91
CA VAL A 47 2.41 -5.89 -15.05
C VAL A 47 2.36 -6.40 -16.49
N ASN A 48 1.18 -6.42 -17.11
CA ASN A 48 1.01 -6.87 -18.50
C ASN A 48 1.73 -5.95 -19.49
N ALA A 49 1.64 -4.64 -19.29
CA ALA A 49 2.31 -3.63 -20.12
C ALA A 49 3.84 -3.77 -20.04
N TYR A 50 4.38 -3.98 -18.83
CA TYR A 50 5.80 -4.28 -18.65
C TYR A 50 6.22 -5.56 -19.38
N ALA A 51 5.45 -6.65 -19.25
CA ALA A 51 5.72 -7.92 -19.93
C ALA A 51 5.67 -7.81 -21.47
N ALA A 52 4.89 -6.86 -22.00
CA ALA A 52 4.81 -6.55 -23.43
C ALA A 52 5.91 -5.60 -23.94
N GLY A 53 6.83 -5.17 -23.07
CA GLY A 53 7.89 -4.21 -23.42
C GLY A 53 7.42 -2.76 -23.56
N ALA A 54 6.27 -2.42 -22.96
CA ALA A 54 5.67 -1.09 -22.99
C ALA A 54 5.23 -0.65 -21.58
N PRO A 55 6.14 -0.52 -20.61
CA PRO A 55 5.78 -0.20 -19.22
C PRO A 55 5.08 1.16 -19.11
N ILE A 56 4.07 1.23 -18.24
CA ILE A 56 3.28 2.43 -17.96
C ILE A 56 3.45 2.84 -16.49
N HIS A 57 3.16 4.11 -16.17
CA HIS A 57 3.18 4.65 -14.79
C HIS A 57 4.51 4.45 -14.01
N MET A 58 5.64 4.32 -14.71
CA MET A 58 6.95 4.14 -14.09
C MET A 58 7.33 5.30 -13.17
N ILE A 59 7.71 4.98 -11.93
CA ILE A 59 8.19 5.96 -10.93
C ILE A 59 9.67 6.32 -11.17
N ASN A 60 10.47 5.36 -11.61
CA ASN A 60 11.90 5.51 -11.89
C ASN A 60 12.26 5.10 -13.34
N PRO A 61 11.78 5.80 -14.38
CA PRO A 61 12.04 5.44 -15.78
C PRO A 61 13.53 5.28 -16.13
N SER A 62 14.43 5.95 -15.40
CA SER A 62 15.88 5.89 -15.61
C SER A 62 16.51 4.50 -15.45
N VAL A 63 15.84 3.55 -14.78
CA VAL A 63 16.35 2.18 -14.61
C VAL A 63 15.88 1.23 -15.71
N TYR A 64 14.96 1.67 -16.56
CA TYR A 64 14.46 0.85 -17.66
C TYR A 64 15.43 0.92 -18.84
N ALA A 65 16.14 -0.18 -19.05
CA ALA A 65 16.88 -0.44 -20.28
C ALA A 65 16.01 -1.36 -21.15
N PRO A 66 15.53 -0.91 -22.32
CA PRO A 66 14.73 -1.73 -23.22
C PRO A 66 15.52 -2.90 -23.81
#